data_AF-A0A6B3C8G2-F1
#
_entry.id   AF-A0A6B3C8G2-F1
#
_cell.length_a   1.000
_cell.length_b   1.000
_cell.length_c   1.000
_cell.angle_alpha   90.00
_cell.angle_beta   90.00
_cell.angle_gamma   90.00
#
_symmetry.space_group_name_H-M   'P 1'
#
loop_
_entity.id
_entity.type
_entity.pdbx_description
1 polymer ?
#
loop_
_entity_poly.entity_id
_entity_poly.type
_entity_poly.pdbx_seq_one_letter_code
_entity_poly.pdbx_strand_id
1 'polypeptide(L)'
;YNHGFSLARMRAVHDAIVAAGGESPFSDWIDSRQAREVPEREVTTRVECADYFPQRDAALRAHATQIDPEGWFFAVPREVELATWRDEEYELAESRVPTTLPEDDLFAGIRGTEHAR
;
A
#
# COMPACT_ATOMS: atom_id res chain seq x y z
N TYR A 1 -8.59 -8.92 1.10
CA TYR A 1 -8.83 -7.58 1.68
C TYR A 1 -7.63 -6.71 1.37
N ASN A 2 -7.76 -5.38 1.17
CA ASN A 2 -6.63 -4.51 0.83
C ASN A 2 -6.05 -3.81 2.07
N HIS A 3 -4.73 -3.60 2.08
CA HIS A 3 -4.00 -2.91 3.14
C HIS A 3 -3.36 -1.63 2.62
N GLY A 4 -4.17 -0.61 2.37
CA GLY A 4 -3.68 0.66 1.80
C GLY A 4 -2.65 1.39 2.68
N PHE A 5 -2.77 1.27 4.00
CA PHE A 5 -1.97 2.00 5.00
C PHE A 5 -1.51 1.09 6.14
N SER A 6 -0.85 -0.02 5.81
CA SER A 6 -0.23 -0.88 6.84
C SER A 6 0.75 -0.08 7.69
N LEU A 7 0.91 -0.45 8.96
CA LEU A 7 1.80 0.30 9.84
C LEU A 7 3.26 0.15 9.39
N ALA A 8 3.61 -1.04 8.88
CA ALA A 8 4.89 -1.30 8.22
C ALA A 8 5.16 -0.31 7.07
N ARG A 9 4.22 -0.15 6.12
CA ARG A 9 4.36 0.79 5.00
C ARG A 9 4.55 2.22 5.50
N MET A 10 3.66 2.67 6.38
CA MET A 10 3.65 4.07 6.82
C MET A 10 4.92 4.43 7.60
N ARG A 11 5.43 3.52 8.44
CA ARG A 11 6.71 3.70 9.13
C ARG A 11 7.89 3.71 8.17
N ALA A 12 7.97 2.75 7.24
CA ALA A 12 9.06 2.70 6.28
C ALA A 12 9.15 3.99 5.46
N VAL A 13 8.00 4.48 4.96
CA VAL A 13 7.95 5.74 4.20
C VAL A 13 8.26 6.95 5.09
N HIS A 14 7.77 6.98 6.34
CA HIS A 14 8.13 8.02 7.29
C HIS A 14 9.65 8.09 7.51
N ASP A 15 10.27 6.96 7.84
CA ASP A 15 11.70 6.86 8.11
C ASP A 15 12.52 7.29 6.89
N ALA A 16 12.08 6.91 5.68
CA ALA A 16 12.75 7.28 4.44
C ALA A 16 12.66 8.79 4.14
N ILE A 17 11.52 9.43 4.41
CA ILE A 17 11.37 10.89 4.28
C ILE A 17 12.29 11.61 5.27
N VAL A 18 12.29 11.17 6.54
CA VAL A 18 13.13 11.78 7.59
C VAL A 18 14.61 11.59 7.28
N ALA A 19 15.02 10.41 6.82
CA ALA A 19 16.40 10.14 6.41
C ALA A 19 16.84 11.00 5.21
N ALA A 20 15.91 11.38 4.33
CA ALA A 20 16.16 12.33 3.24
C ALA A 20 16.16 13.80 3.70
N GLY A 21 15.98 14.08 5.00
CA GLY A 21 15.94 15.42 5.57
C GLY A 21 14.59 16.15 5.39
N GLY A 22 13.55 15.42 5.00
CA GLY A 22 12.19 15.95 4.86
C GLY A 22 11.38 15.87 6.15
N GLU A 23 10.26 16.60 6.17
CA GLU A 23 9.24 16.48 7.22
C GLU A 23 8.21 15.44 6.80
N SER A 24 8.02 14.40 7.61
CA SER A 24 7.07 13.32 7.29
C SER A 24 5.64 13.72 7.66
N PRO A 25 4.66 13.57 6.74
CA PRO A 25 3.25 13.85 7.02
C PRO A 25 2.59 12.77 7.91
N PHE A 26 3.33 11.73 8.30
CA PHE A 26 2.77 10.54 8.96
C PHE A 26 3.04 10.45 10.46
N SER A 27 3.84 11.34 11.04
CA SER A 27 4.27 11.27 12.44
C SER A 27 3.08 11.13 13.40
N ASP A 28 2.16 12.09 13.37
CA ASP A 28 0.97 12.09 14.23
C ASP A 28 0.06 10.88 14.00
N TRP A 29 -0.06 10.44 12.74
CA TRP A 29 -0.86 9.27 12.39
C TRP A 29 -0.25 7.98 12.97
N ILE A 30 1.07 7.81 12.86
CA ILE A 30 1.81 6.66 13.40
C ILE A 30 1.68 6.63 14.93
N ASP A 31 1.93 7.76 15.58
CA ASP A 31 1.85 7.90 17.04
C ASP A 31 0.42 7.60 17.54
N SER A 32 -0.59 8.17 16.89
CA SER A 32 -2.00 7.91 17.21
C SER A 32 -2.36 6.44 17.08
N ARG A 33 -1.89 5.78 16.02
CA ARG A 33 -2.19 4.36 15.75
C ARG A 33 -1.50 3.44 16.76
N GLN A 34 -0.28 3.77 17.18
CA GLN A 34 0.44 3.07 18.25
C GLN A 34 -0.24 3.25 19.60
N ALA A 35 -0.59 4.49 19.97
CA ALA A 35 -1.25 4.80 21.25
C ALA A 35 -2.60 4.11 21.40
N ARG A 36 -3.30 3.88 20.28
CA ARG A 36 -4.58 3.16 20.23
C ARG A 36 -4.44 1.65 20.18
N GLU A 37 -3.22 1.12 20.16
CA GLU A 37 -2.92 -0.32 20.08
C GLU A 37 -3.73 -1.03 18.98
N VAL A 38 -3.94 -0.34 17.84
CA VAL A 38 -4.72 -0.92 16.74
C VAL A 38 -4.02 -2.20 16.30
N PRO A 39 -4.70 -3.35 16.22
CA PRO A 39 -4.08 -4.59 15.75
C PRO A 39 -3.57 -4.45 14.33
N GLU A 40 -2.43 -5.07 14.03
CA GLU A 40 -1.96 -5.20 12.66
C GLU A 40 -2.57 -6.45 12.03
N ARG A 41 -3.15 -6.28 10.84
CA ARG A 41 -3.65 -7.40 10.05
C ARG A 41 -2.51 -7.97 9.23
N GLU A 42 -2.57 -9.26 8.98
CA GLU A 42 -1.54 -9.95 8.21
C GLU A 42 -1.57 -9.49 6.73
N VAL A 43 -0.39 -9.16 6.20
CA VAL A 43 -0.20 -8.97 4.76
C VAL A 43 0.36 -10.27 4.20
N THR A 44 -0.45 -10.97 3.43
CA THR A 44 -0.08 -12.24 2.80
C THR A 44 0.36 -12.06 1.36
N THR A 45 0.10 -10.89 0.76
CA THR A 45 0.20 -10.69 -0.69
C THR A 45 0.72 -9.29 -0.99
N ARG A 46 1.72 -9.18 -1.87
CA ARG A 46 2.32 -7.91 -2.30
C ARG A 46 2.42 -7.86 -3.82
N VAL A 47 1.79 -6.87 -4.44
CA VAL A 47 1.78 -6.71 -5.90
C VAL A 47 2.56 -5.46 -6.26
N GLU A 48 3.65 -5.63 -7.02
CA GLU A 48 4.48 -4.52 -7.53
C GLU A 48 3.62 -3.62 -8.44
N CYS A 49 3.46 -2.36 -8.04
CA CYS A 49 2.59 -1.38 -8.70
C CYS A 49 3.30 -0.07 -9.07
N ALA A 50 4.62 0.02 -8.86
CA ALA A 50 5.41 1.23 -9.07
C ALA A 50 5.20 1.89 -10.44
N ASP A 51 5.13 1.07 -11.50
CA ASP A 51 4.92 1.53 -12.89
C ASP A 51 3.53 2.19 -13.11
N TYR A 52 2.59 1.97 -12.19
CA TYR A 52 1.21 2.47 -12.25
C TYR A 52 0.92 3.61 -11.26
N PHE A 53 1.90 4.04 -10.46
CA PHE A 53 1.72 5.16 -9.53
C PHE A 53 1.28 6.47 -10.22
N PRO A 54 1.72 6.84 -11.45
CA PRO A 54 1.18 8.01 -12.14
C PRO A 54 -0.33 7.93 -12.40
N GLN A 55 -0.84 6.75 -12.76
CA GLN A 55 -2.25 6.50 -13.04
C GLN A 55 -3.06 6.52 -11.74
N ARG A 56 -2.52 5.92 -10.66
CA ARG A 56 -3.07 6.02 -9.31
C ARG A 56 -3.25 7.48 -8.90
N ASP A 57 -2.20 8.28 -9.02
CA ASP A 57 -2.23 9.68 -8.60
C ASP A 57 -3.20 10.52 -9.46
N ALA A 58 -3.27 10.26 -10.77
CA ALA A 58 -4.25 10.89 -11.65
C ALA A 58 -5.69 10.54 -11.26
N ALA A 59 -5.95 9.28 -10.91
CA ALA A 59 -7.27 8.84 -10.42
C ALA A 59 -7.62 9.53 -9.09
N LEU A 60 -6.69 9.57 -8.12
CA LEU A 60 -6.90 10.26 -6.84
C LEU A 60 -7.23 11.75 -7.04
N ARG A 61 -6.51 12.45 -7.94
CA ARG A 61 -6.77 13.87 -8.26
C ARG A 61 -8.12 14.09 -8.95
N ALA A 62 -8.59 13.15 -9.75
CA ALA A 62 -9.91 13.24 -10.38
C ALA A 62 -11.05 13.22 -9.35
N HIS A 63 -10.82 12.64 -8.16
CA HIS A 63 -11.76 12.63 -7.04
C HIS A 63 -11.57 13.83 -6.08
N ALA A 64 -11.32 15.02 -6.62
CA ALA A 64 -10.98 16.24 -5.85
C ALA A 64 -12.00 16.66 -4.76
N THR A 65 -13.26 16.23 -4.86
CA THR A 65 -14.27 16.51 -3.81
C THR A 65 -14.12 15.60 -2.58
N GLN A 66 -13.40 14.48 -2.72
CA GLN A 66 -13.15 13.50 -1.67
C GLN A 66 -11.69 13.53 -1.19
N ILE A 67 -10.77 13.89 -2.07
CA ILE A 67 -9.33 13.91 -1.82
C ILE A 67 -8.83 15.31 -2.11
N ASP A 68 -8.22 15.93 -1.10
CA ASP A 68 -7.49 17.18 -1.27
C ASP A 68 -6.32 16.99 -2.26
N PRO A 69 -6.31 17.68 -3.42
CA PRO A 69 -5.22 17.59 -4.40
C PRO A 69 -3.86 18.05 -3.87
N GLU A 70 -3.83 18.79 -2.76
CA GLU A 70 -2.63 19.24 -2.05
C GLU A 70 -2.40 18.46 -0.74
N GLY A 71 -3.24 17.47 -0.45
CA GLY A 71 -3.21 16.69 0.77
C GLY A 71 -2.13 15.60 0.79
N TRP A 72 -2.09 14.89 1.93
CA TRP A 72 -1.06 13.91 2.27
C TRP A 72 -0.87 12.76 1.27
N PHE A 73 -1.89 12.42 0.48
CA PHE A 73 -1.79 11.42 -0.59
C PHE A 73 -0.67 11.73 -1.60
N PHE A 74 -0.29 13.01 -1.73
CA PHE A 74 0.72 13.49 -2.66
C PHE A 74 1.97 14.07 -1.96
N ALA A 75 2.06 13.93 -0.62
CA ALA A 75 3.12 14.54 0.17
C ALA A 75 4.43 13.73 0.19
N VAL A 76 4.39 12.45 -0.21
CA VAL A 76 5.58 11.61 -0.33
C VAL A 76 6.30 11.92 -1.65
N PRO A 77 7.58 12.32 -1.64
CA PRO A 77 8.34 12.48 -2.87
C PRO A 77 8.40 11.16 -3.66
N ARG A 78 8.14 11.19 -4.96
CA ARG A 78 8.05 9.97 -5.79
C ARG A 78 9.33 9.13 -5.74
N GLU A 79 10.49 9.76 -5.72
CA GLU A 79 11.78 9.04 -5.61
C GLU A 79 11.91 8.27 -4.30
N VAL A 80 11.41 8.83 -3.20
CA VAL A 80 11.36 8.17 -1.90
C VAL A 80 10.38 7.00 -1.94
N GLU A 81 9.16 7.21 -2.45
CA GLU A 81 8.16 6.14 -2.57
C GLU A 81 8.70 4.94 -3.39
N LEU A 82 9.31 5.20 -4.55
CA LEU A 82 9.86 4.15 -5.43
C LEU A 82 11.06 3.40 -4.84
N ALA A 83 11.83 4.05 -3.96
CA ALA A 83 12.97 3.45 -3.28
C ALA A 83 12.55 2.65 -2.03
N THR A 84 11.39 2.96 -1.44
CA THR A 84 10.98 2.43 -0.14
C THR A 84 9.83 1.44 -0.23
N TRP A 85 8.80 1.72 -1.03
CA TRP A 85 7.58 0.93 -1.04
C TRP A 85 6.91 0.92 -2.42
N ARG A 86 7.09 -0.18 -3.14
CA ARG A 86 6.70 -0.32 -4.55
C ARG A 86 5.43 -1.13 -4.74
N ASP A 87 5.02 -1.84 -3.69
CA ASP A 87 3.92 -2.79 -3.71
C ASP A 87 2.62 -2.19 -3.16
N GLU A 88 1.50 -2.68 -3.68
CA GLU A 88 0.23 -2.67 -2.98
C GLU A 88 0.03 -3.96 -2.19
N GLU A 89 -0.52 -3.85 -1.00
CA GLU A 89 -0.60 -4.94 -0.03
C GLU A 89 -2.02 -5.48 0.11
N TYR A 90 -2.13 -6.81 0.23
CA TYR A 90 -3.39 -7.51 0.40
C TYR A 90 -3.27 -8.64 1.42
N GLU A 91 -4.43 -9.06 1.89
CA GLU A 91 -4.64 -10.25 2.73
C GLU A 91 -5.57 -11.23 2.03
N LEU A 92 -5.12 -12.47 1.92
CA LEU A 92 -5.89 -13.61 1.45
C LEU A 92 -6.89 -14.00 2.54
N ALA A 93 -8.11 -13.49 2.41
CA ALA A 93 -9.18 -13.78 3.38
C ALA A 93 -9.74 -15.21 3.24
N GLU A 94 -9.79 -15.73 2.01
CA GLU A 94 -10.29 -17.06 1.67
C GLU A 94 -9.64 -17.50 0.35
N SER A 95 -9.32 -18.79 0.21
CA SER A 95 -8.91 -19.38 -1.07
C SER A 95 -9.71 -20.63 -1.40
N ARG A 96 -9.99 -20.81 -2.70
CA ARG A 96 -10.65 -22.01 -3.27
C ARG A 96 -9.70 -22.86 -4.10
N VAL A 97 -8.46 -22.41 -4.25
CA VAL A 97 -7.39 -23.10 -4.95
C VAL A 97 -6.21 -23.29 -4.01
N PRO A 98 -5.34 -24.27 -4.24
CA PRO A 98 -4.09 -24.35 -3.50
C PRO A 98 -3.27 -23.06 -3.69
N THR A 99 -2.82 -22.47 -2.58
CA THR A 99 -2.05 -21.21 -2.56
C THR A 99 -0.77 -21.39 -1.75
N THR A 100 0.29 -20.64 -2.10
CA THR A 100 1.53 -20.53 -1.33
C THR A 100 1.75 -19.07 -0.95
N LEU A 101 2.12 -18.81 0.31
CA LEU A 101 2.35 -17.46 0.82
C LEU A 101 3.87 -17.16 0.93
N PRO A 102 4.29 -15.89 0.77
CA PRO A 102 3.46 -14.76 0.33
C PRO A 102 3.12 -14.84 -1.18
N GLU A 103 2.00 -14.26 -1.57
CA GLU A 103 1.60 -14.13 -2.97
C GLU A 103 2.18 -12.84 -3.59
N ASP A 104 2.53 -12.91 -4.87
CA ASP A 104 2.92 -11.76 -5.70
C ASP A 104 1.95 -11.48 -6.87
N ASP A 105 0.94 -12.35 -7.01
CA ASP A 105 -0.01 -12.34 -8.10
C ASP A 105 -1.38 -12.81 -7.62
N LEU A 106 -2.36 -11.91 -7.64
CA LEU A 106 -3.75 -12.18 -7.22
C LEU A 106 -4.45 -13.24 -8.09
N PHE A 107 -3.88 -13.62 -9.23
CA PHE A 107 -4.43 -14.64 -10.14
C PHE A 107 -3.64 -15.95 -10.14
N ALA A 108 -2.66 -16.10 -9.25
CA ALA A 108 -1.89 -17.33 -9.11
C ALA A 108 -2.84 -18.52 -8.88
N GLY A 109 -2.67 -19.60 -9.65
CA GLY A 109 -3.52 -20.80 -9.57
C GLY A 109 -4.90 -20.69 -10.23
N ILE A 110 -5.29 -19.52 -10.76
CA ILE A 110 -6.59 -19.34 -11.46
C ILE A 110 -6.43 -19.43 -12.97
N ARG A 111 -5.35 -18.87 -13.53
CA ARG A 111 -5.13 -18.78 -14.99
C ARG A 111 -5.14 -20.15 -15.66
N GLY A 112 -5.99 -20.30 -16.69
CA GLY A 112 -6.05 -21.52 -17.51
C GLY A 112 -6.70 -22.73 -16.84
N THR A 113 -7.33 -22.57 -15.66
CA THR A 113 -8.04 -23.64 -14.95
C THR A 113 -9.55 -23.64 -15.25
N GLU A 114 -10.26 -24.71 -14.91
CA GLU A 114 -11.74 -24.74 -15.00
C GLU A 114 -12.41 -23.66 -14.14
N HIS A 115 -11.72 -23.16 -13.10
CA HIS A 115 -12.19 -22.06 -12.25
C HIS A 115 -12.04 -20.67 -12.89
N ALA A 116 -11.35 -20.56 -14.04
CA ALA A 116 -11.18 -19.32 -14.79
C ALA A 116 -12.26 -19.10 -15.88
N ARG A 117 -13.21 -20.03 -16.03
CA ARG A 117 -14.34 -19.95 -16.98
C ARG A 117 -15.63 -19.60 -16.26
#